data_AF-A0A922MAB4-F1
#
_entry.id   AF-A0A922MAB4-F1
#
_cell.length_a   1.000
_cell.length_b   1.000
_cell.length_c   1.000
_cell.angle_alpha   90.00
_cell.angle_beta   90.00
_cell.angle_gamma   90.00
#
_symmetry.space_group_name_H-M   'P 1'
#
loop_
_entity.id
_entity.type
_entity.pdbx_description
1 polymer ?
#
loop_
_entity_poly.entity_id
_entity_poly.type
_entity_poly.pdbx_seq_one_letter_code
_entity_poly.pdbx_strand_id
1 'polypeptide(L)'
;ILPYIDGFNHVSKIAALTDVEISLVRACVQNLVYYGVVTLVPIFQYCAVYSATPKLRQLTRCAGLQRQCVEFCARTPRQLPKVSDIFRMYAGMSYGSTIRDLCRRMKPQELAINERKLVLFGVLEGLIRRVYKFPITLHNDDSASIISDHSQPLVRTYNGLVCLDELCCQSGLSALQIEEQLERDSNVIFIVK
;
A
#
# COMPACT_ATOMS: atom_id res chain seq x y z
N ILE A 1 8.36 3.17 -22.68
CA ILE A 1 7.64 2.85 -21.42
C ILE A 1 6.59 3.89 -21.00
N LEU A 2 6.75 5.20 -21.30
CA LEU A 2 5.85 6.26 -20.83
C LEU A 2 4.34 6.03 -21.05
N PRO A 3 3.86 5.53 -22.21
CA PRO A 3 2.42 5.29 -22.43
C PRO A 3 1.79 4.28 -21.47
N TYR A 4 2.63 3.43 -20.85
CA TYR A 4 2.19 2.37 -19.94
C TYR A 4 2.27 2.76 -18.46
N ILE A 5 2.79 3.95 -18.15
CA ILE A 5 2.83 4.52 -16.80
C ILE A 5 1.49 5.22 -16.55
N ASP A 6 0.50 4.44 -16.09
CA ASP A 6 -0.88 4.87 -15.85
C ASP A 6 -1.24 4.95 -14.35
N GLY A 7 -0.29 4.68 -13.46
CA GLY A 7 -0.49 4.59 -12.01
C GLY A 7 -1.08 3.25 -11.53
N PHE A 8 -1.35 2.30 -12.42
CA PHE A 8 -1.88 0.97 -12.09
C PHE A 8 -0.94 -0.18 -12.48
N ASN A 9 -0.16 -0.01 -13.55
CA ASN A 9 0.79 -1.02 -13.98
C ASN A 9 2.05 -0.97 -13.13
N HIS A 10 2.44 -2.13 -12.58
CA HIS A 10 3.72 -2.30 -11.90
C HIS A 10 4.83 -2.55 -12.92
N VAL A 11 6.09 -2.33 -12.51
CA VAL A 11 7.28 -2.38 -13.38
C VAL A 11 7.37 -3.66 -14.21
N SER A 12 7.13 -4.84 -13.61
CA SER A 12 7.15 -6.11 -14.34
C SER A 12 6.08 -6.20 -15.43
N LYS A 13 4.86 -5.70 -15.17
CA LYS A 13 3.81 -5.63 -16.19
C LYS A 13 4.15 -4.64 -17.30
N ILE A 14 4.76 -3.51 -16.99
CA ILE A 14 5.22 -2.55 -17.99
C ILE A 14 6.26 -3.22 -18.89
N ALA A 15 7.24 -3.92 -18.31
CA ALA A 15 8.27 -4.67 -19.04
C ALA A 15 7.65 -5.67 -20.03
N ALA A 16 6.69 -6.47 -19.56
CA ALA A 16 5.96 -7.43 -20.40
C ALA A 16 5.15 -6.75 -21.53
N LEU A 17 4.49 -5.63 -21.25
CA LEU A 17 3.71 -4.89 -22.28
C LEU A 17 4.60 -4.20 -23.31
N THR A 18 5.82 -3.81 -22.94
CA THR A 18 6.76 -3.14 -23.84
C THR A 18 7.72 -4.08 -24.54
N ASP A 19 7.71 -5.37 -24.19
CA ASP A 19 8.70 -6.36 -24.63
C ASP A 19 10.15 -5.89 -24.36
N VAL A 20 10.37 -5.35 -23.17
CA VAL A 20 11.69 -4.84 -22.71
C VAL A 20 12.06 -5.57 -21.43
N GLU A 21 13.35 -5.84 -21.25
CA GLU A 21 13.87 -6.46 -20.04
C GLU A 21 13.53 -5.65 -18.78
N ILE A 22 13.11 -6.32 -17.71
CA ILE A 22 12.68 -5.68 -16.47
C ILE A 22 13.77 -4.81 -15.82
N SER A 23 15.04 -5.19 -15.98
CA SER A 23 16.20 -4.46 -15.47
C SER A 23 16.31 -3.06 -16.11
N LEU A 24 16.10 -2.98 -17.42
CA LEU A 24 16.08 -1.73 -18.19
C LEU A 24 14.90 -0.86 -17.80
N VAL A 25 13.70 -1.43 -17.69
CA VAL A 25 12.51 -0.68 -17.25
C VAL A 25 12.72 -0.12 -15.84
N ARG A 26 13.30 -0.90 -14.93
CA ARG A 26 13.65 -0.44 -13.58
C ARG A 26 14.63 0.74 -13.61
N ALA A 27 15.69 0.66 -14.41
CA ALA A 27 16.65 1.76 -14.56
C ALA A 27 16.00 3.02 -15.15
N CYS A 28 15.14 2.89 -16.16
CA CYS A 28 14.41 4.01 -16.73
C CYS A 28 13.45 4.66 -15.72
N VAL A 29 12.67 3.86 -14.97
CA VAL A 29 11.77 4.38 -13.94
C VAL A 29 12.57 5.07 -12.83
N GLN A 30 13.72 4.51 -12.42
CA GLN A 30 14.60 5.12 -11.44
C GLN A 30 15.07 6.52 -11.88
N ASN A 31 15.47 6.67 -13.15
CA ASN A 31 15.85 7.98 -13.69
C ASN A 31 14.65 8.94 -13.72
N LEU A 32 13.46 8.49 -14.11
CA LEU A 32 12.27 9.34 -14.11
C LEU A 32 11.87 9.81 -12.71
N VAL A 33 12.03 8.95 -11.69
CA VAL A 33 11.81 9.32 -10.29
C VAL A 33 12.87 10.32 -9.84
N TYR A 34 14.13 10.12 -10.21
CA TYR A 34 15.23 11.02 -9.87
C TYR A 34 15.00 12.45 -10.41
N TYR A 35 14.49 12.57 -11.63
CA TYR A 35 14.15 13.87 -12.23
C TYR A 35 12.77 14.41 -11.80
N GLY A 36 12.04 13.73 -10.91
CA GLY A 36 10.74 14.17 -10.42
C GLY A 36 9.61 14.10 -11.47
N VAL A 37 9.81 13.36 -12.57
CA VAL A 37 8.82 13.21 -13.64
C VAL A 37 7.71 12.25 -13.23
N VAL A 38 8.03 11.23 -12.42
CA VAL A 38 7.08 10.23 -11.93
C VAL A 38 7.23 10.02 -10.43
N THR A 39 6.14 9.63 -9.76
CA THR A 39 6.13 9.29 -8.33
C THR A 39 5.82 7.80 -8.17
N LEU A 40 6.53 7.12 -7.26
CA LEU A 40 6.25 5.74 -6.92
C LEU A 40 5.10 5.67 -5.92
N VAL A 41 4.08 4.90 -6.25
CA VAL A 41 2.93 4.63 -5.39
C VAL A 41 2.90 3.16 -4.98
N PRO A 42 2.49 2.82 -3.75
CA PRO A 42 2.33 1.43 -3.34
C PRO A 42 1.28 0.72 -4.21
N ILE A 43 1.54 -0.55 -4.55
CA ILE A 43 0.61 -1.36 -5.33
C ILE A 43 -0.70 -1.53 -4.55
N PHE A 44 -1.83 -1.24 -5.19
CA PHE A 44 -3.14 -1.43 -4.58
C PHE A 44 -3.38 -2.90 -4.24
N GLN A 45 -3.72 -3.16 -2.98
CA GLN A 45 -4.08 -4.48 -2.47
C GLN A 45 -5.27 -4.36 -1.53
N TYR A 46 -6.20 -5.30 -1.60
CA TYR A 46 -7.39 -5.29 -0.73
C TYR A 46 -7.07 -5.56 0.74
N CYS A 47 -5.99 -6.31 1.01
CA CYS A 47 -5.49 -6.54 2.36
C CYS A 47 -4.70 -5.35 2.93
N ALA A 48 -4.35 -4.35 2.12
CA ALA A 48 -3.61 -3.20 2.61
C ALA A 48 -4.48 -2.34 3.54
N VAL A 49 -3.82 -1.75 4.52
CA VAL A 49 -4.40 -0.81 5.48
C VAL A 49 -3.94 0.60 5.11
N TYR A 50 -4.86 1.54 5.14
CA TYR A 50 -4.59 2.95 4.91
C TYR A 50 -5.14 3.76 6.07
N SER A 51 -4.55 4.94 6.29
CA SER A 51 -5.01 5.90 7.27
C SER A 51 -5.11 7.28 6.65
N ALA A 52 -6.18 8.00 7.00
CA ALA A 52 -6.35 9.38 6.63
C ALA A 52 -5.26 10.28 7.24
N THR A 53 -4.73 11.20 6.45
CA THR A 53 -3.78 12.21 6.92
C THR A 53 -4.50 13.50 7.32
N PRO A 54 -3.86 14.42 8.06
CA PRO A 54 -4.41 15.74 8.33
C PRO A 54 -4.70 16.57 7.06
N LYS A 55 -4.04 16.26 5.93
CA LYS A 55 -4.32 16.89 4.63
C LYS A 55 -5.70 16.56 4.09
N LEU A 56 -6.38 15.53 4.59
CA LEU A 56 -7.77 15.23 4.22
C LEU A 56 -8.70 16.44 4.45
N ARG A 57 -8.39 17.32 5.41
CA ARG A 57 -9.12 18.58 5.63
C ARG A 57 -9.07 19.53 4.43
N GLN A 58 -8.07 19.42 3.56
CA GLN A 58 -7.99 20.23 2.34
C GLN A 58 -9.06 19.83 1.33
N LEU A 59 -9.49 18.56 1.33
CA LEU A 59 -10.58 18.09 0.47
C LEU A 59 -11.88 18.83 0.75
N THR A 60 -12.15 19.29 1.97
CA THR A 60 -13.36 20.08 2.27
C THR A 60 -13.19 21.57 1.97
N ARG A 61 -11.96 22.09 1.91
CA ARG A 61 -11.69 23.53 1.75
C ARG A 61 -11.42 23.95 0.30
N CYS A 62 -10.88 23.05 -0.53
CA CYS A 62 -10.48 23.37 -1.90
C CYS A 62 -11.45 22.78 -2.93
N ALA A 63 -12.25 23.62 -3.59
CA ALA A 63 -13.18 23.20 -4.64
C ALA A 63 -12.50 22.63 -5.89
N GLY A 64 -11.27 23.07 -6.20
CA GLY A 64 -10.47 22.52 -7.30
C GLY A 64 -10.09 21.05 -7.05
N LEU A 65 -9.59 20.77 -5.85
CA LEU A 65 -9.25 19.42 -5.41
C LEU A 65 -10.48 18.51 -5.37
N GLN A 66 -11.64 19.03 -4.93
CA GLN A 66 -12.90 18.27 -4.95
C GLN A 66 -13.29 17.84 -6.36
N ARG A 67 -13.24 18.75 -7.34
CA ARG A 67 -13.57 18.43 -8.73
C ARG A 67 -12.64 17.37 -9.30
N GLN A 68 -11.33 17.55 -9.14
CA GLN A 68 -10.34 16.57 -9.57
C GLN A 68 -10.54 15.21 -8.91
N CYS A 69 -10.81 15.19 -7.60
CA CYS A 69 -11.06 13.97 -6.84
C CYS A 69 -12.31 13.24 -7.34
N VAL A 70 -13.42 13.96 -7.55
CA VAL A 70 -14.68 13.39 -8.04
C VAL A 70 -14.53 12.80 -9.44
N GLU A 71 -13.91 13.54 -10.35
CA GLU A 71 -13.67 13.09 -11.73
C GLU A 71 -12.73 11.88 -11.78
N PHE A 72 -11.65 11.91 -11.00
CA PHE A 72 -10.68 10.81 -10.99
C PHE A 72 -11.25 9.57 -10.31
N CYS A 73 -11.96 9.71 -9.19
CA CYS A 73 -12.49 8.58 -8.42
C CYS A 73 -13.76 7.97 -9.02
N ALA A 74 -14.37 8.62 -10.01
CA ALA A 74 -15.58 8.12 -10.65
C ALA A 74 -15.37 6.74 -11.28
N ARG A 75 -16.33 5.84 -11.01
CA ARG A 75 -16.39 4.52 -11.63
C ARG A 75 -16.69 4.61 -13.12
N THR A 76 -17.53 5.56 -13.51
CA THR A 76 -17.94 5.80 -14.89
C THR A 76 -18.05 7.30 -15.12
N PRO A 77 -17.61 7.84 -16.27
CA PRO A 77 -17.70 9.28 -16.54
C PRO A 77 -19.13 9.84 -16.54
N ARG A 78 -20.14 8.96 -16.63
CA ARG A 78 -21.56 9.32 -16.61
C ARG A 78 -22.14 9.51 -15.20
N GLN A 79 -21.53 8.90 -14.18
CA GLN A 79 -22.04 8.92 -12.82
C GLN A 79 -20.92 9.38 -11.88
N LEU A 80 -21.02 10.63 -11.45
CA LEU A 80 -20.05 11.23 -10.56
C LEU A 80 -20.41 10.96 -9.09
N PRO A 81 -19.47 10.49 -8.26
CA PRO A 81 -19.68 10.32 -6.84
C PRO A 81 -19.82 11.68 -6.13
N LYS A 82 -20.52 11.70 -5.00
CA LYS A 82 -20.60 12.91 -4.17
C LYS A 82 -19.31 13.08 -3.36
N VAL A 83 -18.87 14.33 -3.20
CA VAL A 83 -17.70 14.68 -2.36
C VAL A 83 -17.88 14.17 -0.93
N SER A 84 -19.12 14.21 -0.39
CA SER A 84 -19.44 13.70 0.94
C SER A 84 -19.16 12.21 1.09
N ASP A 85 -19.41 11.43 0.04
CA ASP A 85 -19.28 9.98 0.06
C ASP A 85 -17.80 9.56 -0.08
N ILE A 86 -17.06 10.27 -0.93
CA ILE A 86 -15.59 10.17 -1.03
C ILE A 86 -14.96 10.50 0.32
N PHE A 87 -15.33 11.64 0.91
CA PHE A 87 -14.80 12.06 2.21
C PHE A 87 -15.12 11.03 3.29
N ARG A 88 -16.35 10.51 3.33
CA ARG A 88 -16.74 9.45 4.27
C ARG A 88 -15.90 8.18 4.08
N MET A 89 -15.58 7.82 2.84
CA MET A 89 -14.73 6.66 2.56
C MET A 89 -13.29 6.89 3.04
N TYR A 90 -12.71 8.07 2.81
CA TYR A 90 -11.38 8.40 3.35
C TYR A 90 -11.39 8.47 4.89
N ALA A 91 -12.40 9.08 5.49
CA ALA A 91 -12.52 9.17 6.94
C ALA A 91 -12.73 7.81 7.61
N GLY A 92 -13.30 6.84 6.89
CA GLY A 92 -13.45 5.45 7.35
C GLY A 92 -12.16 4.63 7.31
N MET A 93 -11.06 5.15 6.76
CA MET A 93 -9.75 4.48 6.72
C MET A 93 -9.02 4.69 8.06
N SER A 94 -8.99 3.65 8.88
CA SER A 94 -8.32 3.65 10.19
C SER A 94 -7.33 2.50 10.34
N TYR A 95 -6.40 2.65 11.30
CA TYR A 95 -5.51 1.59 11.76
C TYR A 95 -6.37 0.41 12.25
N GLY A 96 -6.32 -0.73 11.55
CA GLY A 96 -7.08 -1.94 11.91
C GLY A 96 -8.22 -2.33 10.98
N SER A 97 -8.55 -1.51 9.96
CA SER A 97 -9.47 -1.95 8.90
C SER A 97 -8.78 -1.96 7.55
N THR A 98 -8.86 -3.09 6.84
CA THR A 98 -8.33 -3.20 5.48
C THR A 98 -9.23 -2.49 4.48
N ILE A 99 -8.72 -2.20 3.28
CA ILE A 99 -9.55 -1.70 2.17
C ILE A 99 -10.69 -2.67 1.86
N ARG A 100 -10.46 -3.99 1.99
CA ARG A 100 -11.50 -5.01 1.82
C ARG A 100 -12.67 -4.78 2.79
N ASP A 101 -12.38 -4.57 4.06
CA ASP A 101 -13.41 -4.40 5.09
C ASP A 101 -14.14 -3.07 4.94
N LEU A 102 -13.40 -2.02 4.55
CA LEU A 102 -14.00 -0.74 4.20
C LEU A 102 -14.97 -0.87 3.01
N CYS A 103 -14.55 -1.54 1.94
CA CYS A 103 -15.41 -1.76 0.77
C CYS A 103 -16.66 -2.59 1.09
N ARG A 104 -16.57 -3.56 2.01
CA ARG A 104 -17.74 -4.34 2.47
C ARG A 104 -18.74 -3.47 3.24
N ARG A 105 -18.25 -2.58 4.11
CA ARG A 105 -19.10 -1.69 4.93
C ARG A 105 -19.73 -0.57 4.11
N MET A 106 -18.95 0.05 3.23
CA MET A 106 -19.32 1.28 2.52
C MET A 106 -19.88 1.05 1.11
N LYS A 107 -19.68 -0.15 0.54
CA LYS A 107 -20.11 -0.56 -0.80
C LYS A 107 -19.85 0.53 -1.87
N PRO A 108 -18.59 0.78 -2.24
CA PRO A 108 -18.23 1.86 -3.18
C PRO A 108 -18.94 1.77 -4.54
N GLN A 109 -19.41 0.58 -4.91
CA GLN A 109 -20.17 0.35 -6.14
C GLN A 109 -21.49 1.12 -6.18
N GLU A 110 -22.21 1.19 -5.05
CA GLU A 110 -23.47 1.92 -4.93
C GLU A 110 -23.24 3.44 -4.94
N LEU A 111 -22.04 3.87 -4.51
CA LEU A 111 -21.62 5.27 -4.44
C LEU A 111 -21.00 5.79 -5.76
N ALA A 112 -20.94 4.97 -6.81
CA ALA A 112 -20.27 5.27 -8.07
C ALA A 112 -18.75 5.56 -7.93
N ILE A 113 -18.11 5.03 -6.89
CA ILE A 113 -16.69 5.23 -6.63
C ILE A 113 -15.90 4.00 -7.11
N ASN A 114 -14.76 4.25 -7.75
CA ASN A 114 -13.75 3.23 -8.03
C ASN A 114 -12.72 3.22 -6.89
N GLU A 115 -12.69 2.15 -6.12
CA GLU A 115 -11.82 1.99 -4.95
C GLU A 115 -10.32 2.06 -5.29
N ARG A 116 -9.90 1.56 -6.46
CA ARG A 116 -8.50 1.61 -6.89
C ARG A 116 -8.08 3.04 -7.21
N LYS A 117 -8.91 3.76 -7.97
CA LYS A 117 -8.66 5.17 -8.31
C LYS A 117 -8.70 6.05 -7.07
N LEU A 118 -9.63 5.80 -6.14
CA LEU A 118 -9.72 6.50 -4.86
C LEU A 118 -8.43 6.37 -4.06
N VAL A 119 -7.92 5.15 -3.89
CA VAL A 119 -6.68 4.93 -3.14
C VAL A 119 -5.50 5.58 -3.86
N LEU A 120 -5.40 5.44 -5.18
CA LEU A 120 -4.33 6.06 -5.97
C LEU A 120 -4.33 7.59 -5.81
N PHE A 121 -5.46 8.24 -6.02
CA PHE A 121 -5.61 9.69 -5.86
C PHE A 121 -5.28 10.13 -4.44
N GLY A 122 -5.79 9.40 -3.45
CA GLY A 122 -5.58 9.72 -2.05
C GLY A 122 -4.11 9.63 -1.64
N VAL A 123 -3.36 8.68 -2.20
CA VAL A 123 -1.91 8.55 -1.95
C VAL A 123 -1.14 9.65 -2.68
N LEU A 124 -1.47 9.94 -3.94
CA LEU A 124 -0.79 10.97 -4.75
C LEU A 124 -0.94 12.37 -4.15
N GLU A 125 -2.16 12.73 -3.74
CA GLU A 125 -2.45 14.02 -3.08
C GLU A 125 -2.06 14.03 -1.59
N GLY A 126 -1.61 12.89 -1.06
CA GLY A 126 -1.25 12.72 0.35
C GLY A 126 -2.42 12.86 1.32
N LEU A 127 -3.66 12.63 0.87
CA LEU A 127 -4.87 12.58 1.69
C LEU A 127 -4.90 11.33 2.57
N ILE A 128 -4.31 10.24 2.09
CA ILE A 128 -4.14 9.00 2.84
C ILE A 128 -2.69 8.54 2.74
N ARG A 129 -2.29 7.75 3.73
CA ARG A 129 -0.99 7.07 3.77
C ARG A 129 -1.22 5.58 3.93
N ARG A 130 -0.39 4.76 3.29
CA ARG A 130 -0.36 3.32 3.55
C ARG A 130 0.24 3.08 4.94
N VAL A 131 -0.31 2.10 5.62
CA VAL A 131 0.09 1.68 6.96
C VAL A 131 0.75 0.32 6.82
N TYR A 132 2.00 0.21 7.27
CA TYR A 132 2.78 -1.02 7.19
C TYR A 132 3.02 -1.60 8.59
N LYS A 133 3.00 -2.93 8.69
CA LYS A 133 3.35 -3.67 9.91
C LYS A 133 4.80 -4.11 9.84
N PHE A 134 5.55 -3.93 10.91
CA PHE A 134 6.96 -4.30 11.05
C PHE A 134 7.12 -5.20 12.27
N PRO A 135 7.42 -6.51 12.09
CA PRO A 135 7.67 -7.40 13.20
C PRO A 135 9.02 -7.11 13.86
N ILE A 136 9.04 -7.16 15.19
CA ILE A 136 10.21 -6.95 16.04
C ILE A 136 10.26 -8.03 17.12
N THR A 137 11.40 -8.71 17.22
CA THR A 137 11.67 -9.64 18.33
C THR A 137 12.12 -8.85 19.56
N LEU A 138 11.52 -9.12 20.73
CA LEU A 138 11.84 -8.45 21.99
C LEU A 138 13.06 -9.02 22.71
N HIS A 139 13.45 -10.27 22.42
CA HIS A 139 14.65 -10.88 22.97
C HIS A 139 15.82 -10.70 22.01
N ASN A 140 16.65 -9.71 22.30
CA ASN A 140 18.04 -9.71 21.88
C ASN A 140 18.81 -10.54 22.91
N ASP A 141 18.80 -11.86 22.77
CA ASP A 141 19.79 -12.65 23.48
C ASP A 141 21.16 -12.28 22.86
N ASP A 142 21.93 -11.47 23.59
CA ASP A 142 23.34 -11.14 23.32
C ASP A 142 24.28 -12.39 23.39
N SER A 143 23.72 -13.59 23.18
CA SER A 143 24.37 -14.89 23.19
C SER A 143 24.07 -15.69 21.91
N ALA A 144 23.98 -15.01 20.76
CA ALA A 144 23.91 -15.65 19.44
C ALA A 144 25.30 -16.00 18.86
N SER A 145 26.29 -16.27 19.71
CA SER A 145 27.46 -17.05 19.34
C SER A 145 27.29 -18.46 19.89
N ILE A 146 27.24 -19.43 18.98
CA ILE A 146 27.30 -20.88 19.24
C ILE A 146 25.92 -21.52 19.51
N ILE A 147 25.21 -21.95 18.45
CA ILE A 147 24.76 -23.34 18.19
C ILE A 147 23.63 -23.41 17.12
N SER A 148 23.84 -24.30 16.15
CA SER A 148 22.89 -25.01 15.27
C SER A 148 22.49 -24.41 13.91
N ASP A 149 23.24 -24.86 12.90
CA ASP A 149 23.19 -24.61 11.45
C ASP A 149 21.99 -25.17 10.66
N HIS A 150 20.86 -25.52 11.30
CA HIS A 150 19.78 -26.21 10.55
C HIS A 150 18.34 -25.72 10.75
N SER A 151 18.12 -24.64 11.50
CA SER A 151 16.79 -24.06 11.61
C SER A 151 16.81 -22.53 11.67
N GLN A 152 16.18 -21.93 10.66
CA GLN A 152 15.53 -20.61 10.64
C GLN A 152 16.38 -19.37 10.28
N PRO A 153 16.49 -19.04 8.97
CA PRO A 153 16.89 -17.70 8.52
C PRO A 153 15.88 -16.58 8.85
N LEU A 154 14.73 -16.91 9.47
CA LEU A 154 13.63 -15.96 9.76
C LEU A 154 13.85 -15.12 11.04
N VAL A 155 14.47 -15.69 12.07
CA VAL A 155 14.64 -15.01 13.38
C VAL A 155 15.56 -13.79 13.27
N ARG A 156 16.51 -13.78 12.33
CA ARG A 156 17.42 -12.65 12.08
C ARG A 156 16.80 -11.48 11.30
N THR A 157 15.57 -11.62 10.79
CA THR A 157 14.95 -10.63 9.89
C THR A 157 13.91 -9.75 10.60
N TYR A 158 13.50 -10.09 11.83
CA TYR A 158 12.52 -9.31 12.62
C TYR A 158 13.19 -8.20 13.45
N ASN A 159 13.93 -7.33 12.77
CA ASN A 159 14.62 -6.18 13.36
C ASN A 159 13.80 -4.88 13.26
N GLY A 160 12.55 -4.94 12.79
CA GLY A 160 11.68 -3.77 12.59
C GLY A 160 12.03 -2.89 11.38
N LEU A 161 12.97 -3.31 10.53
CA LEU A 161 13.36 -2.61 9.30
C LEU A 161 12.59 -3.13 8.08
N VAL A 162 12.26 -4.42 8.06
CA VAL A 162 11.56 -5.08 6.96
C VAL A 162 10.06 -5.11 7.25
N CYS A 163 9.25 -4.60 6.32
CA CYS A 163 7.79 -4.63 6.47
C CYS A 163 7.22 -6.02 6.14
N LEU A 164 6.02 -6.31 6.65
CA LEU A 164 5.33 -7.58 6.42
C LEU A 164 5.15 -7.88 4.92
N ASP A 165 4.90 -6.88 4.08
CA ASP A 165 4.75 -7.06 2.64
C ASP A 165 6.05 -7.56 1.99
N GLU A 166 7.20 -7.04 2.42
CA GLU A 166 8.50 -7.48 1.93
C GLU A 166 8.85 -8.89 2.39
N LEU A 167 8.52 -9.24 3.64
CA LEU A 167 8.63 -10.61 4.14
C LEU A 167 7.78 -11.58 3.32
N CYS A 168 6.54 -11.21 2.97
CA CYS A 168 5.68 -12.03 2.11
C CYS A 168 6.34 -12.27 0.75
N CYS A 169 6.94 -11.24 0.15
CA CYS A 169 7.63 -11.35 -1.12
C CYS A 169 8.88 -12.25 -1.05
N GLN A 170 9.65 -12.18 0.04
CA GLN A 170 10.86 -12.98 0.22
C GLN A 170 10.56 -14.44 0.58
N SER A 171 9.59 -14.69 1.46
CA SER A 171 9.24 -16.04 1.94
C SER A 171 8.26 -16.77 1.02
N GLY A 172 7.57 -16.08 0.11
CA GLY A 172 6.53 -16.66 -0.74
C GLY A 172 5.25 -17.05 0.01
N LEU A 173 5.16 -16.71 1.30
CA LEU A 173 4.01 -16.97 2.16
C LEU A 173 3.02 -15.79 2.11
N SER A 174 1.75 -16.07 2.38
CA SER A 174 0.74 -15.02 2.50
C SER A 174 0.89 -14.25 3.82
N ALA A 175 0.44 -12.99 3.83
CA ALA A 175 0.48 -12.14 5.03
C ALA A 175 -0.21 -12.81 6.23
N LEU A 176 -1.32 -13.53 6.01
CA LEU A 176 -2.05 -14.22 7.07
C LEU A 176 -1.24 -15.38 7.66
N GLN A 177 -0.54 -16.16 6.83
CA GLN A 177 0.32 -17.24 7.30
C GLN A 177 1.50 -16.72 8.12
N ILE A 178 2.11 -15.60 7.69
CA ILE A 178 3.21 -14.98 8.42
C ILE A 178 2.70 -14.38 9.74
N GLU A 179 1.53 -13.74 9.74
CA GLU A 179 0.89 -13.24 10.96
C GLU A 179 0.57 -14.37 11.94
N GLU A 180 -0.03 -15.48 11.48
CA GLU A 180 -0.31 -16.65 12.32
C GLU A 180 0.96 -17.31 12.88
N GLN A 181 2.06 -17.34 12.12
CA GLN A 181 3.34 -17.84 12.59
C GLN A 181 3.92 -16.93 13.68
N LEU A 182 3.88 -15.62 13.47
CA LEU A 182 4.40 -14.62 14.40
C LEU A 182 3.53 -14.49 15.67
N GLU A 183 2.22 -14.69 15.58
CA GLU A 183 1.33 -14.71 16.74
C GLU A 183 1.56 -15.91 17.66
N ARG A 184 2.11 -17.02 17.13
CA ARG A 184 2.53 -18.18 17.96
C ARG A 184 3.79 -17.89 18.77
N ASP A 185 4.66 -17.01 18.27
CA ASP A 185 5.85 -16.57 18.99
C ASP A 185 5.52 -15.40 19.91
N SER A 186 5.42 -15.68 21.21
CA SER A 186 5.15 -14.65 22.24
C SER A 186 6.21 -13.55 22.33
N ASN A 187 7.34 -13.71 21.63
CA ASN A 187 8.47 -12.80 21.64
C ASN A 187 8.45 -11.76 20.50
N VAL A 188 7.45 -11.80 19.61
CA VAL A 188 7.37 -10.88 18.45
C VAL A 188 6.22 -9.89 18.62
N ILE A 189 6.52 -8.60 18.44
CA ILE A 189 5.53 -7.51 18.42
C ILE A 189 5.53 -6.83 17.05
N PHE A 190 4.35 -6.40 16.59
CA PHE A 190 4.23 -5.56 15.41
C PHE A 190 4.25 -4.07 15.76
N ILE A 191 5.18 -3.33 15.17
CA ILE A 191 5.11 -1.87 15.10
C ILE A 191 4.40 -1.48 13.82
N VAL A 192 3.43 -0.58 13.95
CA VAL A 192 2.67 -0.05 12.82
C VAL A 192 3.22 1.33 12.46
N LYS A 193 3.73 1.50 11.24
CA LYS A 193 4.23 2.79 10.74
C LYS A 193 3.41 3.30 9.59
#